data_AF-Q4GZN7-F1
#
_entry.id   AF-Q4GZN7-F1
#
_cell.length_a   1.000
_cell.length_b   1.000
_cell.length_c   1.000
_cell.angle_alpha   90.00
_cell.angle_beta   90.00
_cell.angle_gamma   90.00
#
_symmetry.space_group_name_H-M   'P 1'
#
loop_
_entity.id
_entity.type
_entity.pdbx_description
1 polymer ?
#
loop_
_entity_poly.entity_id
_entity_poly.type
_entity_poly.pdbx_seq_one_letter_code
_entity_poly.pdbx_strand_id
1 'polypeptide(L)'
;MTVQNGIAVKPQGYGFMRLSPDGYVRLTLEQFQWIPLVHLLSGLDHDEYPPLHEGASQTHISGYTEWVSETAPVITLGWDWRMDGASGQARYLRTGFPRSNIMLVDDQRQDLGPAITAKLLEAAIDKTAWPAVIQRHIMDRYV
;
A
#
# COMPACT_ATOMS: atom_id res chain seq x y z
N MET A 1 -37.06 5.50 -17.61
CA MET A 1 -36.04 4.43 -17.49
C MET A 1 -35.24 4.42 -18.77
N THR A 2 -34.05 5.01 -18.74
CA THR A 2 -33.03 4.80 -19.78
C THR A 2 -31.72 4.68 -19.02
N VAL A 3 -31.26 3.43 -18.86
CA VAL A 3 -30.02 3.10 -18.16
C VAL A 3 -28.89 3.46 -19.12
N GLN A 4 -28.09 4.47 -18.78
CA GLN A 4 -26.87 4.80 -19.50
C GLN A 4 -25.81 3.74 -19.16
N ASN A 5 -25.26 3.11 -20.20
CA ASN A 5 -24.08 2.25 -20.13
C ASN A 5 -22.90 3.05 -19.61
N GLY A 6 -22.61 2.93 -18.31
CA GLY A 6 -21.42 3.47 -17.66
C GLY A 6 -20.20 2.63 -17.99
N ILE A 7 -19.65 2.77 -19.20
CA ILE A 7 -18.27 2.35 -19.46
C ILE A 7 -17.39 3.40 -18.80
N ALA A 8 -16.74 3.03 -17.69
CA ALA A 8 -15.72 3.86 -17.07
C ALA A 8 -14.64 4.15 -18.12
N VAL A 9 -14.63 5.38 -18.62
CA VAL A 9 -13.62 5.86 -19.56
C VAL A 9 -12.31 5.93 -18.77
N LYS A 10 -11.32 5.11 -19.13
CA LYS A 10 -9.96 5.26 -18.60
C LYS A 10 -9.53 6.71 -18.82
N PRO A 11 -9.10 7.45 -17.78
CA PRO A 11 -8.59 8.80 -17.98
C PRO A 11 -7.44 8.71 -19.00
N GLN A 12 -7.58 9.43 -20.10
CA GLN A 12 -6.58 9.43 -21.17
C GLN A 12 -5.28 10.03 -20.62
N GLY A 13 -4.26 9.17 -20.50
CA GLY A 13 -2.87 9.56 -20.22
C GLY A 13 -2.53 9.79 -18.75
N TYR A 14 -1.62 8.97 -18.22
CA TYR A 14 -0.82 9.28 -17.02
C TYR A 14 0.09 10.54 -17.21
N GLY A 15 -0.02 11.23 -18.36
CA GLY A 15 0.89 12.25 -18.87
C GLY A 15 0.92 13.59 -18.13
N PHE A 16 0.38 13.67 -16.91
CA PHE A 16 0.45 14.87 -16.07
C PHE A 16 1.09 14.63 -14.70
N MET A 17 1.48 13.40 -14.35
CA MET A 17 2.26 13.19 -13.14
C MET A 17 3.67 13.75 -13.33
N ARG A 18 4.10 14.60 -12.42
CA ARG A 18 5.46 15.15 -12.38
C ARG A 18 6.04 14.95 -11.00
N LEU A 19 7.32 14.59 -10.99
CA LEU A 19 8.11 14.64 -9.77
C LEU A 19 8.34 16.11 -9.42
N SER A 20 7.92 16.48 -8.22
CA SER A 20 8.07 17.82 -7.71
C SER A 20 9.46 18.00 -7.06
N PRO A 21 9.98 19.23 -6.93
CA PRO A 21 11.30 19.46 -6.33
C PRO A 21 11.45 18.98 -4.88
N ASP A 22 10.34 18.83 -4.16
CA ASP A 22 10.29 18.30 -2.79
C ASP A 22 10.23 16.77 -2.73
N GLY A 23 10.34 16.08 -3.87
CA GLY A 23 10.37 14.63 -3.97
C GLY A 23 8.99 13.97 -4.10
N TYR A 24 7.90 14.75 -4.06
CA TYR A 24 6.55 14.19 -4.19
C TYR A 24 6.06 14.10 -5.63
N VAL A 25 5.33 13.02 -5.93
CA VAL A 25 4.45 12.91 -7.08
C VAL A 25 3.05 13.37 -6.65
N ARG A 26 2.56 14.45 -7.27
CA ARG A 26 1.25 15.04 -6.95
C ARG A 26 0.17 14.52 -7.90
N LEU A 27 -0.88 13.92 -7.35
CA LEU A 27 -2.00 13.34 -8.08
C LEU A 27 -3.26 13.30 -7.22
N THR A 28 -4.43 13.20 -7.84
CA THR A 28 -5.69 13.01 -7.08
C THR A 28 -5.82 11.55 -6.62
N LEU A 29 -6.68 11.31 -5.63
CA LEU A 29 -6.97 9.95 -5.16
C LEU A 29 -7.55 9.07 -6.28
N GLU A 30 -8.41 9.64 -7.12
CA GLU A 30 -8.96 8.94 -8.28
C GLU A 30 -7.84 8.51 -9.23
N GLN A 31 -6.92 9.42 -9.58
CA GLN A 31 -5.76 9.09 -10.42
C GLN A 31 -4.93 7.95 -9.81
N PHE A 32 -4.68 7.99 -8.51
CA PHE A 32 -3.95 6.93 -7.80
C PHE A 32 -4.64 5.57 -7.92
N GLN A 33 -5.96 5.51 -7.73
CA GLN A 33 -6.73 4.26 -7.79
C GLN A 33 -6.71 3.57 -9.16
N TRP A 34 -6.41 4.32 -10.24
CA TRP A 34 -6.26 3.78 -11.58
C TRP A 34 -4.85 3.30 -11.91
N ILE A 35 -3.84 3.62 -11.09
CA ILE A 35 -2.45 3.25 -11.32
C ILE A 35 -2.20 1.84 -10.78
N PRO A 36 -1.85 0.86 -11.64
CA PRO A 36 -1.45 -0.45 -11.17
C PRO A 36 -0.15 -0.38 -10.36
N LEU A 37 -0.16 -1.00 -9.19
CA LEU A 37 1.03 -1.22 -8.37
C LEU A 37 1.48 -2.67 -8.51
N VAL A 38 2.77 -2.85 -8.78
CA VAL A 38 3.44 -4.14 -8.86
C VAL A 38 4.21 -4.37 -7.56
N HIS A 39 4.11 -5.58 -7.04
CA HIS A 39 4.88 -6.01 -5.87
C HIS A 39 6.37 -6.02 -6.22
N LEU A 40 7.17 -5.31 -5.43
CA LEU A 40 8.61 -5.25 -5.60
C LEU A 40 9.31 -6.27 -4.71
N LEU A 41 8.98 -6.28 -3.42
CA LEU A 41 9.58 -7.20 -2.45
C LEU A 41 8.76 -7.27 -1.15
N SER A 42 8.97 -8.34 -0.38
CA SER A 42 8.52 -8.40 1.01
C SER A 42 9.53 -9.15 1.88
N GLY A 43 9.62 -8.73 3.12
CA GLY A 43 10.54 -9.30 4.12
C GLY A 43 9.81 -9.61 5.41
N LEU A 44 10.43 -10.46 6.23
CA LEU A 44 10.06 -10.65 7.63
C LEU A 44 10.90 -9.70 8.48
N ASP A 45 10.27 -9.05 9.44
CA ASP A 45 11.01 -8.36 10.49
C ASP A 45 11.67 -9.42 11.36
N HIS A 46 12.92 -9.20 11.74
CA HIS A 46 13.55 -10.03 12.75
C HIS A 46 13.15 -9.44 14.10
N ASP A 47 12.51 -10.24 14.95
CA ASP A 47 12.27 -9.85 16.32
C ASP A 47 13.61 -9.52 16.98
N GLU A 48 13.86 -8.25 17.29
CA GLU A 48 14.84 -7.90 18.31
C GLU A 48 14.31 -8.51 19.61
N TYR A 49 14.94 -9.62 20.02
CA TYR A 49 14.70 -10.40 21.24
C TYR A 49 13.47 -9.97 22.04
N PRO A 50 12.35 -10.71 22.01
CA PRO A 50 11.18 -10.32 22.80
C PRO A 50 11.61 -10.13 24.26
N PRO A 51 11.09 -9.11 24.96
CA PRO A 51 11.36 -8.93 26.38
C PRO A 51 11.16 -10.27 27.09
N LEU A 52 11.94 -10.57 28.13
CA LEU A 52 11.73 -11.75 28.96
C LEU A 52 10.32 -11.65 29.58
N HIS A 53 9.32 -12.28 28.95
CA HIS A 53 7.98 -12.38 29.49
C HIS A 53 7.94 -13.63 30.37
N GLU A 54 7.55 -13.48 31.63
CA GLU A 54 7.25 -14.63 32.50
C GLU A 54 5.92 -15.27 32.04
N GLY A 55 5.99 -16.26 31.14
CA GLY A 55 4.83 -17.04 30.69
C GLY A 55 4.75 -17.28 29.18
N ALA A 56 3.59 -17.75 28.71
CA ALA A 56 3.31 -17.91 27.29
C ALA A 56 2.86 -16.56 26.68
N SER A 57 3.71 -15.94 25.86
CA SER A 57 3.35 -14.78 25.05
C SER A 57 2.99 -15.20 23.62
N GLN A 58 2.01 -14.51 23.03
CA GLN A 58 1.71 -14.69 21.61
C GLN A 58 2.83 -14.02 20.80
N THR A 59 3.61 -14.81 20.05
CA THR A 59 4.53 -14.26 19.05
C THR A 59 3.74 -13.76 17.84
N HIS A 60 4.21 -12.69 17.22
CA HIS A 60 3.64 -12.12 16.01
C HIS A 60 4.67 -12.21 14.90
N ILE A 61 4.31 -12.85 13.78
CA ILE A 61 5.12 -12.75 12.56
C ILE A 61 4.77 -11.41 11.92
N SER A 62 5.72 -10.49 11.83
CA SER A 62 5.57 -9.22 11.12
C SER A 62 6.59 -9.07 10.00
N GLY A 63 6.41 -8.04 9.20
CA GLY A 63 7.29 -7.73 8.10
C GLY A 63 6.91 -6.45 7.40
N TYR A 64 7.56 -6.22 6.27
CA TYR A 64 7.30 -5.10 5.39
C TYR A 64 7.06 -5.58 3.96
N THR A 65 6.41 -4.73 3.18
CA THR A 65 6.16 -4.93 1.75
C THR A 65 6.36 -3.63 1.00
N GLU A 66 6.97 -3.71 -0.17
CA GLU A 66 7.24 -2.56 -1.04
C GLU A 66 6.62 -2.79 -2.41
N TRP A 67 6.00 -1.76 -2.94
CA TRP A 67 5.24 -1.77 -4.19
C TRP A 67 5.60 -0.54 -5.02
N VAL A 68 5.60 -0.70 -6.34
CA VAL A 68 5.96 0.36 -7.28
C VAL A 68 5.01 0.39 -8.47
N SER A 69 4.81 1.56 -9.06
CA SER A 69 4.16 1.65 -10.37
C SER A 69 5.16 1.51 -11.51
N GLU A 70 4.65 1.12 -12.69
CA GLU A 70 5.41 1.18 -13.96
C GLU A 70 5.21 2.52 -14.69
N THR A 71 4.81 3.58 -13.97
CA THR A 71 4.59 4.91 -14.53
C THR A 71 5.89 5.73 -14.55
N ALA A 72 5.88 6.84 -15.28
CA ALA A 72 6.91 7.88 -15.20
C ALA A 72 6.25 9.20 -14.77
N PRO A 73 6.61 9.78 -13.61
CA PRO A 73 7.52 9.25 -12.58
C PRO A 73 6.98 7.97 -11.92
N VAL A 74 7.91 7.20 -11.34
CA VAL A 74 7.58 6.00 -10.55
C VAL A 74 6.95 6.44 -9.23
N ILE A 75 5.85 5.80 -8.88
CA ILE A 75 5.23 5.89 -7.57
C ILE A 75 5.78 4.74 -6.72
N THR A 76 6.14 5.05 -5.48
CA THR A 76 6.56 4.06 -4.47
C THR A 76 5.58 4.03 -3.32
N LEU A 77 5.29 2.83 -2.83
CA LEU A 77 4.39 2.60 -1.71
C LEU A 77 4.87 1.40 -0.89
N GLY A 78 5.17 1.62 0.38
CA GLY A 78 5.61 0.59 1.30
C GLY A 78 4.83 0.61 2.59
N TRP A 79 4.56 -0.54 3.19
CA TRP A 79 3.90 -0.62 4.49
C TRP A 79 4.35 -1.84 5.27
N ASP A 80 4.17 -1.74 6.58
CA ASP A 80 4.42 -2.85 7.50
C ASP A 80 3.14 -3.70 7.61
N TRP A 81 3.32 -4.98 7.91
CA TRP A 81 2.24 -5.94 8.06
C TRP A 81 2.52 -6.90 9.21
N ARG A 82 1.46 -7.50 9.75
CA ARG A 82 1.53 -8.60 10.70
C ARG A 82 0.63 -9.75 10.28
N MET A 83 1.02 -10.96 10.63
CA MET A 83 0.22 -12.16 10.48
C MET A 83 -0.56 -12.42 11.77
N ASP A 84 -1.87 -12.57 11.64
CA ASP A 84 -2.76 -13.07 12.68
C ASP A 84 -3.12 -14.53 12.37
N GLY A 85 -2.81 -15.42 13.31
CA GLY A 85 -3.11 -16.86 13.24
C GLY A 85 -4.21 -17.32 14.20
N ALA A 86 -4.83 -16.41 14.99
CA ALA A 86 -5.74 -16.78 16.07
C ALA A 86 -7.00 -17.55 15.59
N SER A 87 -7.36 -17.40 14.31
CA SER A 87 -8.51 -18.07 13.69
C SER A 87 -8.21 -19.41 13.02
N GLY A 88 -6.97 -19.94 13.15
CA GLY A 88 -6.53 -21.15 12.46
C GLY A 88 -6.23 -20.97 10.96
N GLN A 89 -6.41 -19.75 10.43
CA GLN A 89 -6.00 -19.32 9.11
C GLN A 89 -5.07 -18.12 9.24
N ALA A 90 -3.96 -18.13 8.50
CA ALA A 90 -3.06 -16.99 8.43
C ALA A 90 -3.76 -15.82 7.72
N ARG A 91 -3.94 -14.71 8.45
CA ARG A 91 -4.46 -13.45 7.91
C ARG A 91 -3.39 -12.39 8.01
N TYR A 92 -3.12 -11.70 6.91
CA TYR A 92 -2.17 -10.60 6.90
C TYR A 92 -2.91 -9.28 7.06
N LEU A 93 -2.47 -8.49 8.02
CA LEU A 93 -3.04 -7.19 8.36
C LEU A 93 -1.97 -6.13 8.20
N ARG A 94 -2.29 -5.03 7.51
CA ARG A 94 -1.41 -3.86 7.46
C ARG A 94 -1.32 -3.24 8.85
N THR A 95 -0.14 -2.74 9.19
CA THR A 95 0.14 -2.04 10.45
C THR A 95 0.74 -0.67 10.17
N GLY A 96 0.22 0.36 10.84
CA GLY A 96 0.70 1.73 10.67
C GLY A 96 0.37 2.33 9.30
N PHE A 97 0.81 3.58 9.10
CA PHE A 97 0.60 4.30 7.85
C PHE A 97 1.57 3.85 6.75
N PRO A 98 1.13 3.81 5.48
CA PRO A 98 2.03 3.55 4.38
C PRO A 98 3.04 4.70 4.20
N ARG A 99 4.25 4.33 3.79
CA ARG A 99 5.33 5.21 3.35
C ARG A 99 5.23 5.34 1.83
N SER A 100 5.28 6.56 1.30
CA SER A 100 5.17 6.79 -0.14
C SER A 100 5.87 8.06 -0.58
N ASN A 101 6.10 8.18 -1.89
CA ASN A 101 6.48 9.44 -2.52
C ASN A 101 5.27 10.22 -3.07
N ILE A 102 4.06 9.94 -2.58
CA ILE A 102 2.82 10.56 -3.07
C ILE A 102 2.43 11.73 -2.17
N MET A 103 2.03 12.84 -2.78
CA MET A 103 1.21 13.87 -2.13
C MET A 103 -0.13 13.91 -2.85
N LEU A 104 -1.23 13.56 -2.17
CA LEU A 104 -2.54 13.67 -2.77
C LEU A 104 -2.96 15.14 -2.84
N VAL A 105 -3.59 15.51 -3.95
CA VAL A 105 -4.12 16.85 -4.16
C VAL A 105 -5.63 16.81 -4.37
N ASP A 106 -6.31 17.92 -4.06
CA ASP A 106 -7.71 18.13 -4.40
C ASP A 106 -7.91 18.48 -5.90
N ASP A 107 -9.16 18.75 -6.27
CA ASP A 107 -9.54 19.12 -7.64
C ASP A 107 -8.94 20.48 -8.07
N GLN A 108 -8.57 21.32 -7.11
CA GLN A 108 -7.89 22.60 -7.29
C GLN A 108 -6.35 22.45 -7.28
N ARG A 109 -5.84 21.20 -7.28
CA ARG A 109 -4.42 20.86 -7.23
C ARG A 109 -3.70 21.37 -5.98
N GLN A 110 -4.42 21.58 -4.88
CA GLN A 110 -3.84 21.91 -3.59
C GLN A 110 -3.50 20.64 -2.82
N ASP A 111 -2.36 20.64 -2.15
CA ASP A 111 -1.91 19.52 -1.32
C ASP A 111 -2.92 19.26 -0.19
N LEU A 112 -3.37 18.01 -0.07
CA LEU A 112 -4.15 17.55 1.10
C LEU A 112 -3.29 17.43 2.35
N GLY A 113 -1.96 17.44 2.17
CA GLY A 113 -0.97 17.28 3.23
C GLY A 113 -0.69 15.81 3.58
N PRO A 114 0.42 15.56 4.33
CA PRO A 114 0.93 14.21 4.55
C PRO A 114 -0.03 13.29 5.31
N ALA A 115 -0.69 13.79 6.35
CA ALA A 115 -1.56 12.97 7.20
C ALA A 115 -2.83 12.50 6.47
N ILE A 116 -3.47 13.40 5.73
CA ILE A 116 -4.65 13.06 4.92
C ILE A 116 -4.24 12.13 3.78
N THR A 117 -3.12 12.40 3.13
CA THR A 117 -2.55 11.53 2.09
C THR A 117 -2.35 10.11 2.61
N ALA A 118 -1.62 9.94 3.72
CA ALA A 118 -1.34 8.63 4.31
C ALA A 118 -2.63 7.86 4.63
N LYS A 119 -3.63 8.52 5.22
CA LYS A 119 -4.92 7.90 5.57
C LYS A 119 -5.72 7.45 4.35
N LEU A 120 -5.74 8.25 3.29
CA LEU A 120 -6.45 7.89 2.06
C LEU A 120 -5.74 6.76 1.31
N LEU A 121 -4.41 6.74 1.31
CA LEU A 121 -3.63 5.64 0.76
C LEU A 121 -3.87 4.34 1.54
N GLU A 122 -3.93 4.40 2.88
CA GLU A 122 -4.26 3.22 3.69
C GLU A 122 -5.62 2.63 3.31
N ALA A 123 -6.65 3.46 3.21
CA ALA A 123 -7.99 3.02 2.82
C ALA A 123 -8.05 2.47 1.38
N ALA A 124 -7.14 2.91 0.51
CA ALA A 124 -7.03 2.37 -0.85
C ALA A 124 -6.29 1.02 -0.85
N ILE A 125 -5.17 0.90 -0.12
CA ILE A 125 -4.40 -0.34 0.04
C ILE A 125 -5.29 -1.46 0.60
N ASP A 126 -6.08 -1.16 1.62
CA ASP A 126 -6.93 -2.16 2.32
C ASP A 126 -8.01 -2.78 1.40
N LYS A 127 -8.30 -2.15 0.25
CA LYS A 127 -9.23 -2.67 -0.76
C LYS A 127 -8.55 -3.56 -1.80
N THR A 128 -7.23 -3.67 -1.78
CA THR A 128 -6.46 -4.46 -2.75
C THR A 128 -6.25 -5.89 -2.26
N ALA A 129 -5.89 -6.79 -3.18
CA ALA A 129 -5.58 -8.19 -2.87
C ALA A 129 -4.12 -8.40 -2.39
N TRP A 130 -3.47 -7.37 -1.84
CA TRP A 130 -2.08 -7.44 -1.38
C TRP A 130 -1.77 -8.61 -0.42
N PRO A 131 -2.66 -9.05 0.50
CA PRO A 131 -2.36 -10.16 1.41
C PRO A 131 -2.00 -11.46 0.67
N ALA A 132 -2.70 -11.75 -0.44
CA ALA A 132 -2.46 -12.95 -1.22
C ALA A 132 -1.10 -12.91 -1.93
N VAL A 133 -0.71 -11.72 -2.41
CA VAL A 133 0.58 -11.52 -3.10
C VAL A 133 1.75 -11.69 -2.12
N ILE A 134 1.65 -11.08 -0.93
CA ILE A 134 2.72 -11.22 0.06
C ILE A 134 2.79 -12.63 0.63
N GLN A 135 1.65 -13.30 0.85
CA GLN A 135 1.63 -14.69 1.33
C GLN A 135 2.37 -15.59 0.35
N ARG A 136 2.08 -15.45 -0.94
CA ARG A 136 2.76 -16.20 -1.99
C ARG A 136 4.27 -15.92 -1.99
N HIS A 137 4.67 -14.65 -1.92
CA HIS A 137 6.08 -14.27 -1.92
C HIS A 137 6.85 -14.82 -0.71
N ILE A 138 6.27 -14.72 0.49
CA ILE A 138 6.90 -15.24 1.72
C ILE A 138 7.01 -16.77 1.66
N MET A 139 5.99 -17.47 1.17
CA MET A 139 6.06 -18.92 0.97
C MET A 139 7.16 -19.30 -0.02
N ASP A 140 7.24 -18.65 -1.17
CA ASP A 140 8.26 -18.96 -2.18
C ASP A 140 9.70 -18.64 -1.73
N ARG A 141 9.86 -17.74 -0.75
CA ARG A 141 11.18 -17.29 -0.25
C ARG A 141 11.70 -18.10 0.94
N TYR A 142 10.82 -18.56 1.83
CA TYR A 142 11.22 -19.13 3.12
C TYR A 142 10.77 -20.58 3.34
N VAL A 143 10.03 -21.18 2.41
CA VAL A 143 9.60 -22.59 2.43
C VAL A 143 10.22 -23.34 1.27
#